data_AF-A0A5C8TFU0-F1
#
_entry.id   AF-A0A5C8TFU0-F1
#
_cell.length_a   1.000
_cell.length_b   1.000
_cell.length_c   1.000
_cell.angle_alpha   90.00
_cell.angle_beta   90.00
_cell.angle_gamma   90.00
#
_symmetry.space_group_name_H-M   'P 1'
#
loop_
_entity.id
_entity.type
_entity.pdbx_description
1 polymer ?
#
loop_
_entity_poly.entity_id
_entity_poly.type
_entity_poly.pdbx_seq_one_letter_code
_entity_poly.pdbx_strand_id
1 'polypeptide(L)'
;MSAPAGDRPPLFPFGPILFFGDSVTAGWTAQMPQAFSGPQTVPRGIAGQTTRDMARRLRSEIALYGARGLHLICGRDDILAGAPGVSLESIVADIRAMLADTRDLYVRSWVGSIPPIDPASPTASGRPLELIGQVNAWLRDHVHEYGAGFIDHDPVLANAAGALRPDLSDDGVSLNAAGNAALQAAMLAALTAPGVDQIWAPPESEDAARRRKFLHHFGYLDSNTRHPSPYIQFTGKPGASHYGVPFDAQGFLNATAITADKPPGETRVFVVGDSTTIDGGTLANTLPGRLERILRADGLAAARVYNFGVMSSCLTQMTHLIWSRLVGYRPDAIVVMSGSTDLFQPWTYDPRPGYPYNAFITERLYDHFFDTHDPRAREDGLSYDALVTLIYEALKRLRTEVGWQTPGWEDAIVHHYQLAAHRLTKLSHDHAVPIVSVLQPTVLRKRHLTAVERGVASGAFLAYLDRQYAKLEAFTAELAARRPYRSTFTALDLSGLFRDREEGTFYDIVHYDDPAREIVAARLAAEVTRVLDRPRTPLARVRRLLGGGR
;
A
#
# COMPACT_ATOMS: atom_id res chain seq x y z
N MET A 1 -35.78 20.92 12.69
CA MET A 1 -34.54 20.40 13.30
C MET A 1 -34.31 19.00 12.74
N SER A 2 -33.44 18.85 11.74
CA SER A 2 -33.03 17.54 11.20
C SER A 2 -31.78 17.08 11.96
N ALA A 3 -31.80 15.85 12.47
CA ALA A 3 -30.64 15.24 13.13
C ALA A 3 -29.42 15.19 12.17
N PRO A 4 -28.18 15.30 12.67
CA PRO A 4 -26.98 15.19 11.85
C PRO A 4 -26.85 13.80 11.23
N ALA A 5 -26.28 13.72 10.02
CA ALA A 5 -26.18 12.52 9.19
C ALA A 5 -25.23 11.40 9.71
N GLY A 6 -24.95 11.37 11.02
CA GLY A 6 -23.93 10.51 11.64
C GLY A 6 -24.43 9.22 12.30
N ASP A 7 -25.75 9.00 12.43
CA ASP A 7 -26.31 7.92 13.28
C ASP A 7 -27.18 6.90 12.52
N ARG A 8 -26.95 6.69 11.21
CA ARG A 8 -27.57 5.52 10.57
C ARG A 8 -26.79 4.26 10.95
N PRO A 9 -27.44 3.24 11.54
CA PRO A 9 -26.78 1.98 11.80
C PRO A 9 -26.22 1.42 10.48
N PRO A 10 -25.08 0.72 10.53
CA PRO A 10 -24.47 0.14 9.34
C PRO A 10 -25.48 -0.77 8.63
N LEU A 11 -25.55 -0.66 7.31
CA LEU A 11 -26.48 -1.43 6.48
C LEU A 11 -26.19 -2.93 6.57
N PHE A 12 -24.93 -3.30 6.75
CA PHE A 12 -24.49 -4.68 6.92
C PHE A 12 -23.75 -4.85 8.26
N PRO A 13 -23.79 -6.05 8.86
CA PRO A 13 -23.11 -6.29 10.14
C PRO A 13 -21.58 -6.27 10.02
N PHE A 14 -21.03 -6.34 8.80
CA PHE A 14 -19.60 -6.18 8.50
C PHE A 14 -19.40 -5.56 7.11
N GLY A 15 -18.20 -5.08 6.80
CA GLY A 15 -17.87 -4.54 5.48
C GLY A 15 -16.44 -4.03 5.39
N PRO A 16 -16.01 -3.48 4.23
CA PRO A 16 -16.82 -3.27 3.02
C PRO A 16 -17.18 -4.57 2.28
N ILE A 17 -18.34 -4.60 1.63
CA ILE A 17 -18.79 -5.67 0.73
C ILE A 17 -18.56 -5.22 -0.71
N LEU A 18 -17.83 -6.04 -1.46
CA LEU A 18 -17.58 -5.86 -2.88
C LEU A 18 -18.77 -6.42 -3.67
N PHE A 19 -19.50 -5.58 -4.40
CA PHE A 19 -20.56 -5.99 -5.32
C PHE A 19 -19.94 -6.15 -6.70
N PHE A 20 -19.51 -7.37 -7.00
CA PHE A 20 -18.62 -7.68 -8.10
C PHE A 20 -19.38 -8.45 -9.19
N GLY A 21 -19.19 -8.06 -10.44
CA GLY A 21 -19.95 -8.71 -11.50
C GLY A 21 -19.67 -8.24 -12.91
N ASP A 22 -20.49 -8.78 -13.80
CA ASP A 22 -20.55 -8.43 -15.21
C ASP A 22 -21.55 -7.28 -15.45
N SER A 23 -22.12 -7.22 -16.66
CA SER A 23 -23.12 -6.24 -17.05
C SER A 23 -24.37 -6.20 -16.16
N VAL A 24 -24.74 -7.27 -15.43
CA VAL A 24 -25.88 -7.23 -14.49
C VAL A 24 -25.58 -6.26 -13.36
N THR A 25 -24.40 -6.43 -12.74
CA THR A 25 -23.98 -5.61 -11.61
C THR A 25 -23.67 -4.18 -12.04
N ALA A 26 -23.11 -4.01 -13.26
CA ALA A 26 -22.88 -2.69 -13.84
C ALA A 26 -24.19 -1.93 -14.06
N GLY A 27 -25.18 -2.59 -14.68
CA GLY A 27 -26.51 -2.01 -14.93
C GLY A 27 -27.24 -1.67 -13.64
N TRP A 28 -27.20 -2.57 -12.64
CA TRP A 28 -27.81 -2.32 -11.34
C TRP A 28 -27.17 -1.12 -10.64
N THR A 29 -25.84 -1.01 -10.64
CA THR A 29 -25.12 0.13 -10.07
C THR A 29 -25.49 1.45 -10.76
N ALA A 30 -25.57 1.45 -12.09
CA ALA A 30 -25.89 2.63 -12.87
C ALA A 30 -27.34 3.11 -12.64
N GLN A 31 -28.30 2.19 -12.52
CA GLN A 31 -29.71 2.51 -12.30
C GLN A 31 -30.05 2.82 -10.84
N MET A 32 -29.26 2.32 -9.88
CA MET A 32 -29.51 2.48 -8.45
C MET A 32 -28.27 2.97 -7.67
N PRO A 33 -27.66 4.11 -8.04
CA PRO A 33 -26.44 4.60 -7.40
C PRO A 33 -26.61 4.84 -5.89
N GLN A 34 -27.83 5.16 -5.44
CA GLN A 34 -28.16 5.32 -4.03
C GLN A 34 -27.91 4.04 -3.20
N ALA A 35 -28.10 2.85 -3.79
CA ALA A 35 -27.85 1.57 -3.12
C ALA A 35 -26.35 1.34 -2.84
N PHE A 36 -25.48 2.08 -3.51
CA PHE A 36 -24.02 1.97 -3.41
C PHE A 36 -23.33 3.22 -2.86
N SER A 37 -24.10 4.15 -2.31
CA SER A 37 -23.62 5.45 -1.82
C SER A 37 -23.00 5.41 -0.42
N GLY A 38 -22.96 4.23 0.23
CA GLY A 38 -22.47 4.05 1.60
C GLY A 38 -21.05 3.48 1.69
N PRO A 39 -20.38 3.63 2.86
CA PRO A 39 -19.00 3.15 3.06
C PRO A 39 -18.85 1.62 3.06
N GLN A 40 -19.97 0.88 3.16
CA GLN A 40 -19.96 -0.59 3.18
C GLN A 40 -20.22 -1.23 1.81
N THR A 41 -20.57 -0.45 0.79
CA THR A 41 -20.99 -0.96 -0.53
C THR A 41 -19.99 -0.51 -1.60
N VAL A 42 -19.24 -1.45 -2.18
CA VAL A 42 -18.25 -1.13 -3.22
C VAL A 42 -18.67 -1.74 -4.55
N PRO A 43 -19.25 -0.96 -5.48
CA PRO A 43 -19.72 -1.49 -6.76
C PRO A 43 -18.56 -1.71 -7.73
N ARG A 44 -18.41 -2.92 -8.24
CA ARG A 44 -17.36 -3.35 -9.18
C ARG A 44 -17.91 -4.24 -10.29
N GLY A 45 -19.07 -3.87 -10.83
CA GLY A 45 -19.60 -4.40 -12.08
C GLY A 45 -18.95 -3.73 -13.29
N ILE A 46 -18.58 -4.52 -14.31
CA ILE A 46 -18.09 -4.00 -15.60
C ILE A 46 -18.84 -4.72 -16.72
N ALA A 47 -19.55 -3.96 -17.55
CA ALA A 47 -20.31 -4.52 -18.65
C ALA A 47 -19.40 -5.11 -19.74
N GLY A 48 -19.77 -6.30 -20.23
CA GLY A 48 -19.04 -7.04 -21.26
C GLY A 48 -17.91 -7.93 -20.73
N GLN A 49 -17.75 -8.08 -19.41
CA GLN A 49 -16.71 -8.93 -18.84
C GLN A 49 -17.15 -10.38 -18.68
N THR A 50 -16.31 -11.30 -19.16
CA THR A 50 -16.45 -12.73 -18.93
C THR A 50 -16.02 -13.14 -17.51
N THR A 51 -16.37 -14.34 -17.06
CA THR A 51 -15.87 -14.91 -15.79
C THR A 51 -14.35 -14.92 -15.73
N ARG A 52 -13.69 -15.10 -16.88
CA ARG A 52 -12.22 -15.08 -17.00
C ARG A 52 -11.62 -13.70 -16.71
N ASP A 53 -12.22 -12.64 -17.23
CA ASP A 53 -11.75 -11.27 -17.00
C ASP A 53 -11.95 -10.87 -15.53
N MET A 54 -13.08 -11.29 -14.97
CA MET A 54 -13.40 -11.14 -13.56
C MET A 54 -12.40 -11.85 -12.65
N ALA A 55 -12.07 -13.11 -12.93
CA ALA A 55 -11.09 -13.87 -12.16
C ALA A 55 -9.71 -13.19 -12.09
N ARG A 56 -9.26 -12.56 -13.19
CA ARG A 56 -7.95 -11.87 -13.24
C ARG A 56 -7.85 -10.64 -12.33
N ARG A 57 -8.97 -10.00 -11.97
CA ARG A 57 -8.96 -8.76 -11.18
C ARG A 57 -9.44 -8.92 -9.73
N LEU A 58 -10.11 -10.01 -9.39
CA LEU A 58 -10.78 -10.17 -8.09
C LEU A 58 -9.83 -9.96 -6.90
N ARG A 59 -8.68 -10.64 -6.87
CA ARG A 59 -7.70 -10.51 -5.76
C ARG A 59 -7.23 -9.07 -5.57
N SER A 60 -6.91 -8.40 -6.69
CA SER A 60 -6.44 -7.01 -6.68
C SER A 60 -7.51 -6.06 -6.14
N GLU A 61 -8.78 -6.28 -6.48
CA GLU A 61 -9.87 -5.45 -5.97
C GLU A 61 -10.22 -5.73 -4.52
N ILE A 62 -10.22 -7.00 -4.09
CA ILE A 62 -10.35 -7.35 -2.68
C ILE A 62 -9.29 -6.61 -1.86
N ALA A 63 -8.03 -6.64 -2.31
CA ALA A 63 -6.93 -5.95 -1.64
C ALA A 63 -7.10 -4.42 -1.67
N LEU A 64 -7.39 -3.85 -2.85
CA LEU A 64 -7.52 -2.41 -3.04
C LEU A 64 -8.61 -1.79 -2.16
N TYR A 65 -9.72 -2.49 -1.93
CA TYR A 65 -10.86 -1.99 -1.15
C TYR A 65 -10.93 -2.56 0.26
N GLY A 66 -9.97 -3.40 0.67
CA GLY A 66 -9.99 -4.07 1.97
C GLY A 66 -11.28 -4.88 2.19
N ALA A 67 -11.82 -5.48 1.12
CA ALA A 67 -13.15 -6.10 1.15
C ALA A 67 -13.21 -7.24 2.18
N ARG A 68 -14.27 -7.23 2.98
CA ARG A 68 -14.56 -8.26 3.98
C ARG A 68 -15.66 -9.21 3.53
N GLY A 69 -16.46 -8.78 2.56
CA GLY A 69 -17.44 -9.62 1.86
C GLY A 69 -17.41 -9.42 0.34
N LEU A 70 -17.96 -10.40 -0.38
CA LEU A 70 -18.15 -10.39 -1.82
C LEU A 70 -19.59 -10.80 -2.13
N HIS A 71 -20.29 -9.99 -2.93
CA HIS A 71 -21.51 -10.40 -3.63
C HIS A 71 -21.19 -10.52 -5.11
N LEU A 72 -21.31 -11.72 -5.67
CA LEU A 72 -20.89 -12.08 -7.02
C LEU A 72 -22.11 -12.40 -7.89
N ILE A 73 -22.24 -11.75 -9.04
CA ILE A 73 -23.10 -12.21 -10.16
C ILE A 73 -22.24 -12.25 -11.41
N CYS A 74 -22.13 -13.42 -12.05
CA CYS A 74 -21.21 -13.64 -13.15
C CYS A 74 -21.69 -14.72 -14.12
N GLY A 75 -21.25 -14.66 -15.37
CA GLY A 75 -21.51 -15.68 -16.40
C GLY A 75 -22.52 -15.26 -17.45
N ARG A 76 -23.23 -14.12 -17.27
CA ARG A 76 -24.20 -13.65 -18.28
C ARG A 76 -23.48 -13.23 -19.55
N ASP A 77 -22.43 -12.44 -19.41
CA ASP A 77 -21.69 -11.89 -20.55
C ASP A 77 -20.89 -12.97 -21.29
N ASP A 78 -20.45 -14.04 -20.62
CA ASP A 78 -19.90 -15.24 -21.25
C ASP A 78 -20.88 -15.85 -22.26
N ILE A 79 -22.13 -16.03 -21.82
CA ILE A 79 -23.21 -16.64 -22.61
C ILE A 79 -23.68 -15.71 -23.73
N LEU A 80 -23.81 -14.41 -23.45
CA LEU A 80 -24.32 -13.42 -24.40
C LEU A 80 -23.29 -12.93 -25.42
N ALA A 81 -21.99 -12.94 -25.10
CA ALA A 81 -20.95 -12.64 -26.08
C ALA A 81 -20.96 -13.66 -27.24
N GLY A 82 -21.33 -14.91 -26.93
CA GLY A 82 -21.34 -16.08 -27.83
C GLY A 82 -20.04 -16.22 -28.61
N ALA A 83 -18.93 -16.08 -27.90
CA ALA A 83 -17.62 -16.46 -28.40
C ALA A 83 -17.60 -17.97 -28.70
N PRO A 84 -16.88 -18.42 -29.75
CA PRO A 84 -16.73 -19.85 -30.02
C PRO A 84 -16.13 -20.57 -28.81
N GLY A 85 -16.79 -21.63 -28.34
CA GLY A 85 -16.28 -22.49 -27.27
C GLY A 85 -16.66 -22.11 -25.85
N VAL A 86 -17.65 -21.23 -25.63
CA VAL A 86 -18.27 -21.07 -24.29
C VAL A 86 -18.88 -22.40 -23.85
N SER A 87 -18.52 -22.88 -22.66
CA SER A 87 -19.05 -24.12 -22.09
C SER A 87 -19.31 -23.98 -20.59
N LEU A 88 -20.11 -24.90 -20.04
CA LEU A 88 -20.33 -25.00 -18.60
C LEU A 88 -19.00 -25.15 -17.86
N GLU A 89 -18.13 -26.02 -18.36
CA GLU A 89 -16.83 -26.31 -17.74
C GLU A 89 -15.93 -25.08 -17.69
N SER A 90 -15.88 -24.27 -18.76
CA SER A 90 -15.05 -23.07 -18.78
C SER A 90 -15.53 -22.02 -17.78
N ILE A 91 -16.85 -21.78 -17.73
CA ILE A 91 -17.45 -20.81 -16.80
C ILE A 91 -17.25 -21.28 -15.35
N VAL A 92 -17.55 -22.55 -15.07
CA VAL A 92 -17.41 -23.14 -13.73
C VAL A 92 -15.95 -23.13 -13.27
N ALA A 93 -14.98 -23.39 -14.15
CA ALA A 93 -13.56 -23.35 -13.79
C ALA A 93 -13.13 -21.96 -13.30
N ASP A 94 -13.54 -20.90 -14.01
CA ASP A 94 -13.24 -19.52 -13.61
C ASP A 94 -13.95 -19.14 -12.31
N ILE A 95 -15.20 -19.57 -12.11
CA ILE A 95 -15.95 -19.35 -10.86
C ILE A 95 -15.29 -20.06 -9.68
N ARG A 96 -14.86 -21.32 -9.85
CA ARG A 96 -14.10 -22.05 -8.81
C ARG A 96 -12.84 -21.30 -8.42
N ALA A 97 -12.10 -20.74 -9.38
CA ALA A 97 -10.92 -19.94 -9.10
C ALA A 97 -11.25 -18.70 -8.26
N MET A 98 -12.31 -17.95 -8.64
CA MET A 98 -12.77 -16.79 -7.87
C MET A 98 -13.22 -17.16 -6.45
N LEU A 99 -13.92 -18.29 -6.27
CA LEU A 99 -14.35 -18.76 -4.96
C LEU A 99 -13.19 -19.23 -4.10
N ALA A 100 -12.21 -19.94 -4.69
CA ALA A 100 -10.98 -20.31 -4.00
C ALA A 100 -10.21 -19.06 -3.54
N ASP A 101 -10.07 -18.04 -4.38
CA ASP A 101 -9.46 -16.76 -4.02
C ASP A 101 -10.16 -16.11 -2.82
N THR A 102 -11.49 -16.07 -2.82
CA THR A 102 -12.24 -15.47 -1.69
C THR A 102 -12.06 -16.25 -0.40
N ARG A 103 -12.07 -17.60 -0.47
CA ARG A 103 -11.82 -18.47 0.67
C ARG A 103 -10.41 -18.25 1.23
N ASP A 104 -9.40 -18.23 0.36
CA ASP A 104 -7.99 -18.08 0.75
C ASP A 104 -7.66 -16.68 1.30
N LEU A 105 -8.43 -15.68 0.87
CA LEU A 105 -8.38 -14.31 1.40
C LEU A 105 -9.34 -14.09 2.58
N TYR A 106 -10.07 -15.13 2.99
CA TYR A 106 -11.08 -15.11 4.06
C TYR A 106 -12.13 -14.01 3.89
N VAL A 107 -12.58 -13.80 2.66
CA VAL A 107 -13.67 -12.91 2.28
C VAL A 107 -14.96 -13.72 2.29
N ARG A 108 -15.98 -13.23 3.00
CA ARG A 108 -17.29 -13.91 3.04
C ARG A 108 -18.02 -13.68 1.73
N SER A 109 -18.39 -14.76 1.04
CA SER A 109 -18.91 -14.66 -0.31
C SER A 109 -20.38 -15.06 -0.40
N TRP A 110 -21.13 -14.39 -1.28
CA TRP A 110 -22.43 -14.79 -1.76
C TRP A 110 -22.42 -14.74 -3.28
N VAL A 111 -23.01 -15.76 -3.91
CA VAL A 111 -23.12 -15.84 -5.37
C VAL A 111 -24.57 -15.87 -5.75
N GLY A 112 -25.00 -14.86 -6.51
CA GLY A 112 -26.34 -14.80 -7.08
C GLY A 112 -26.45 -15.68 -8.32
N SER A 113 -27.62 -16.27 -8.54
CA SER A 113 -27.94 -16.92 -9.80
C SER A 113 -27.84 -15.92 -10.96
N ILE A 114 -27.44 -16.37 -12.13
CA ILE A 114 -27.53 -15.59 -13.37
C ILE A 114 -29.01 -15.30 -13.63
N PRO A 115 -29.44 -14.03 -13.75
CA PRO A 115 -30.83 -13.70 -14.03
C PRO A 115 -31.34 -14.38 -15.30
N PRO A 116 -32.62 -14.78 -15.35
CA PRO A 116 -33.23 -15.35 -16.55
C PRO A 116 -33.25 -14.31 -17.68
N ILE A 117 -33.31 -14.81 -18.92
CA ILE A 117 -33.44 -14.01 -20.14
C ILE A 117 -34.70 -14.48 -20.88
N ASP A 118 -35.43 -13.55 -21.50
CA ASP A 118 -36.52 -13.88 -22.41
C ASP A 118 -35.94 -14.46 -23.72
N PRO A 119 -36.23 -15.74 -24.07
CA PRO A 119 -35.78 -16.35 -25.31
C PRO A 119 -36.30 -15.64 -26.57
N ALA A 120 -37.38 -14.85 -26.46
CA ALA A 120 -37.91 -14.05 -27.56
C ALA A 120 -37.13 -12.75 -27.82
N SER A 121 -36.21 -12.36 -26.92
CA SER A 121 -35.40 -11.16 -27.09
C SER A 121 -34.43 -11.31 -28.29
N PRO A 122 -34.28 -10.28 -29.15
CA PRO A 122 -33.31 -10.31 -30.25
C PRO A 122 -31.88 -10.60 -29.81
N THR A 123 -31.49 -10.16 -28.61
CA THR A 123 -30.16 -10.38 -28.02
C THR A 123 -29.92 -11.85 -27.65
N ALA A 124 -31.00 -12.61 -27.41
CA ALA A 124 -30.96 -14.03 -27.06
C ALA A 124 -30.83 -14.94 -28.30
N SER A 125 -31.10 -14.42 -29.50
CA SER A 125 -31.10 -15.21 -30.73
C SER A 125 -29.74 -15.85 -31.01
N GLY A 126 -29.73 -17.18 -31.14
CA GLY A 126 -28.51 -17.95 -31.41
C GLY A 126 -27.54 -18.07 -30.23
N ARG A 127 -27.95 -17.70 -29.01
CA ARG A 127 -27.15 -17.85 -27.79
C ARG A 127 -27.54 -19.13 -27.02
N PRO A 128 -26.58 -19.79 -26.34
CA PRO A 128 -26.82 -21.04 -25.60
C PRO A 128 -27.45 -20.75 -24.23
N LEU A 129 -28.71 -20.29 -24.20
CA LEU A 129 -29.39 -19.87 -22.97
C LEU A 129 -29.59 -21.00 -21.95
N GLU A 130 -29.57 -22.26 -22.39
CA GLU A 130 -29.61 -23.43 -21.51
C GLU A 130 -28.43 -23.46 -20.52
N LEU A 131 -27.30 -22.83 -20.87
CA LEU A 131 -26.15 -22.72 -19.96
C LEU A 131 -26.48 -21.90 -18.71
N ILE A 132 -27.43 -20.96 -18.76
CA ILE A 132 -27.85 -20.19 -17.58
C ILE A 132 -28.38 -21.14 -16.50
N GLY A 133 -29.29 -22.05 -16.88
CA GLY A 133 -29.84 -23.04 -15.95
C GLY A 133 -28.80 -24.02 -15.43
N GLN A 134 -27.87 -24.45 -16.29
CA GLN A 134 -26.79 -25.37 -15.91
C GLN A 134 -25.80 -24.73 -14.93
N VAL A 135 -25.39 -23.49 -15.19
CA VAL A 135 -24.50 -22.73 -14.30
C VAL A 135 -25.22 -22.45 -12.98
N ASN A 136 -26.48 -22.02 -13.01
CA ASN A 136 -27.26 -21.76 -11.79
C ASN A 136 -27.45 -23.02 -10.94
N ALA A 137 -27.69 -24.18 -11.56
CA ALA A 137 -27.73 -25.46 -10.86
C ALA A 137 -26.36 -25.78 -10.21
N TRP A 138 -25.27 -25.62 -10.96
CA TRP A 138 -23.92 -25.83 -10.41
C TRP A 138 -23.64 -24.90 -9.23
N LEU A 139 -23.99 -23.62 -9.35
CA LEU A 139 -23.82 -22.62 -8.29
C LEU A 139 -24.59 -23.02 -7.03
N ARG A 140 -25.88 -23.35 -7.17
CA ARG A 140 -26.72 -23.82 -6.06
C ARG A 140 -26.09 -25.00 -5.33
N ASP A 141 -25.57 -25.95 -6.09
CA ASP A 141 -25.09 -27.22 -5.56
C ASP A 141 -23.67 -27.16 -4.98
N HIS A 142 -22.80 -26.21 -5.40
CA HIS A 142 -21.37 -26.31 -5.09
C HIS A 142 -20.74 -25.07 -4.40
N VAL A 143 -21.36 -23.89 -4.43
CA VAL A 143 -20.71 -22.68 -3.87
C VAL A 143 -20.44 -22.80 -2.35
N HIS A 144 -21.26 -23.60 -1.66
CA HIS A 144 -21.13 -23.87 -0.23
C HIS A 144 -19.84 -24.62 0.13
N GLU A 145 -19.27 -25.41 -0.79
CA GLU A 145 -17.99 -26.10 -0.60
C GLU A 145 -16.82 -25.12 -0.41
N TYR A 146 -16.98 -23.89 -0.92
CA TYR A 146 -16.03 -22.80 -0.79
C TYR A 146 -16.38 -21.83 0.35
N GLY A 147 -17.42 -22.15 1.14
CA GLY A 147 -17.92 -21.29 2.20
C GLY A 147 -18.74 -20.08 1.70
N ALA A 148 -19.22 -20.12 0.45
CA ALA A 148 -20.07 -19.08 -0.12
C ALA A 148 -21.56 -19.44 -0.01
N GLY A 149 -22.42 -18.43 0.18
CA GLY A 149 -23.87 -18.60 0.12
C GLY A 149 -24.41 -18.47 -1.30
N PHE A 150 -25.42 -19.26 -1.65
CA PHE A 150 -26.14 -19.09 -2.92
C PHE A 150 -27.36 -18.18 -2.74
N ILE A 151 -27.59 -17.25 -3.67
CA ILE A 151 -28.77 -16.39 -3.71
C ILE A 151 -29.55 -16.74 -4.98
N ASP A 152 -30.72 -17.37 -4.82
CA ASP A 152 -31.57 -17.72 -5.95
C ASP A 152 -32.44 -16.52 -6.34
N HIS A 153 -32.18 -15.95 -7.53
CA HIS A 153 -32.96 -14.84 -8.06
C HIS A 153 -34.17 -15.28 -8.90
N ASP A 154 -34.27 -16.56 -9.28
CA ASP A 154 -35.37 -17.05 -10.12
C ASP A 154 -36.75 -16.80 -9.48
N PRO A 155 -36.98 -17.02 -8.17
CA PRO A 155 -38.29 -16.77 -7.56
C PRO A 155 -38.79 -15.33 -7.68
N VAL A 156 -37.88 -14.36 -7.85
CA VAL A 156 -38.24 -12.94 -7.94
C VAL A 156 -38.13 -12.37 -9.36
N LEU A 157 -37.41 -13.03 -10.27
CA LEU A 157 -37.16 -12.56 -11.64
C LEU A 157 -37.79 -13.42 -12.74
N ALA A 158 -38.05 -14.71 -12.50
CA ALA A 158 -38.58 -15.61 -13.52
C ALA A 158 -40.11 -15.62 -13.55
N ASN A 159 -40.67 -15.89 -14.74
CA ASN A 159 -42.07 -16.24 -14.93
C ASN A 159 -42.25 -17.77 -14.81
N ALA A 160 -43.49 -18.26 -14.95
CA ALA A 160 -43.80 -19.69 -14.84
C ALA A 160 -43.10 -20.58 -15.89
N ALA A 161 -42.61 -20.00 -16.98
CA ALA A 161 -41.84 -20.68 -18.03
C ALA A 161 -40.32 -20.59 -17.82
N GLY A 162 -39.85 -19.98 -16.72
CA GLY A 162 -38.42 -19.78 -16.44
C GLY A 162 -37.77 -18.62 -17.20
N ALA A 163 -38.54 -17.85 -17.99
CA ALA A 163 -38.05 -16.67 -18.69
C ALA A 163 -38.18 -15.41 -17.82
N LEU A 164 -37.43 -14.35 -18.16
CA LEU A 164 -37.50 -13.07 -17.44
C LEU A 164 -38.93 -12.51 -17.48
N ARG A 165 -39.46 -12.04 -16.34
CA ARG A 165 -40.80 -11.46 -16.34
C ARG A 165 -40.85 -10.18 -17.18
N PRO A 166 -41.86 -9.98 -18.05
CA PRO A 166 -41.96 -8.79 -18.89
C PRO A 166 -42.10 -7.47 -18.12
N ASP A 167 -42.60 -7.48 -16.89
CA ASP A 167 -42.70 -6.27 -16.05
C ASP A 167 -41.34 -5.82 -15.49
N LEU A 168 -40.34 -6.70 -15.50
CA LEU A 168 -39.02 -6.47 -14.91
C LEU A 168 -37.93 -6.13 -15.92
N SER A 169 -38.26 -6.09 -17.21
CA SER A 169 -37.31 -5.80 -18.29
C SER A 169 -38.02 -5.22 -19.50
N ASP A 170 -37.40 -4.23 -20.13
CA ASP A 170 -37.94 -3.58 -21.33
C ASP A 170 -37.44 -4.26 -22.63
N ASP A 171 -36.32 -4.98 -22.57
CA ASP A 171 -35.65 -5.65 -23.70
C ASP A 171 -35.59 -7.19 -23.55
N GLY A 172 -36.13 -7.73 -22.45
CA GLY A 172 -36.10 -9.15 -22.11
C GLY A 172 -34.74 -9.66 -21.60
N VAL A 173 -33.75 -8.79 -21.37
CA VAL A 173 -32.37 -9.18 -20.97
C VAL A 173 -31.87 -8.34 -19.79
N SER A 174 -32.04 -7.03 -19.87
CA SER A 174 -31.60 -6.04 -18.90
C SER A 174 -32.71 -5.76 -17.90
N LEU A 175 -32.39 -5.82 -16.60
CA LEU A 175 -33.36 -5.46 -15.57
C LEU A 175 -33.67 -3.95 -15.65
N ASN A 176 -34.95 -3.62 -15.68
CA ASN A 176 -35.42 -2.25 -15.48
C ASN A 176 -35.41 -1.90 -13.98
N ALA A 177 -35.92 -0.73 -13.61
CA ALA A 177 -35.95 -0.29 -12.22
C ALA A 177 -36.69 -1.27 -11.28
N ALA A 178 -37.79 -1.88 -11.74
CA ALA A 178 -38.53 -2.87 -10.95
C ALA A 178 -37.74 -4.18 -10.80
N GLY A 179 -37.09 -4.64 -11.87
CA GLY A 179 -36.21 -5.82 -11.85
C GLY A 179 -35.04 -5.65 -10.89
N ASN A 180 -34.37 -4.51 -10.95
CA ASN A 180 -33.26 -4.19 -10.06
C ASN A 180 -33.70 -4.07 -8.60
N ALA A 181 -34.90 -3.56 -8.33
CA ALA A 181 -35.45 -3.52 -6.97
C ALA A 181 -35.71 -4.92 -6.41
N ALA A 182 -36.25 -5.83 -7.25
CA ALA A 182 -36.47 -7.22 -6.86
C ALA A 182 -35.15 -7.95 -6.56
N LEU A 183 -34.14 -7.76 -7.42
CA LEU A 183 -32.79 -8.30 -7.21
C LEU A 183 -32.16 -7.76 -5.92
N GLN A 184 -32.24 -6.44 -5.68
CA GLN A 184 -31.74 -5.81 -4.47
C GLN A 184 -32.41 -6.37 -3.21
N ALA A 185 -33.72 -6.60 -3.23
CA ALA A 185 -34.45 -7.15 -2.09
C ALA A 185 -33.98 -8.57 -1.75
N ALA A 186 -33.83 -9.44 -2.76
CA ALA A 186 -33.33 -10.81 -2.57
C ALA A 186 -31.90 -10.81 -2.01
N MET A 187 -31.04 -9.96 -2.56
CA MET A 187 -29.67 -9.79 -2.05
C MET A 187 -29.65 -9.28 -0.61
N LEU A 188 -30.38 -8.21 -0.29
CA LEU A 188 -30.41 -7.64 1.06
C LEU A 188 -30.89 -8.68 2.06
N ALA A 189 -31.91 -9.48 1.72
CA ALA A 189 -32.38 -10.56 2.58
C ALA A 189 -31.26 -11.56 2.91
N ALA A 190 -30.44 -11.95 1.92
CA ALA A 190 -29.32 -12.87 2.13
C ALA A 190 -28.15 -12.25 2.90
N LEU A 191 -27.81 -10.99 2.63
CA LEU A 191 -26.66 -10.30 3.22
C LEU A 191 -26.93 -9.75 4.63
N THR A 192 -28.21 -9.65 5.04
CA THR A 192 -28.63 -9.17 6.36
C THR A 192 -29.34 -10.23 7.21
N ALA A 193 -29.41 -11.47 6.73
CA ALA A 193 -30.03 -12.57 7.47
C ALA A 193 -29.37 -12.75 8.86
N PRO A 194 -30.15 -13.15 9.89
CA PRO A 194 -29.57 -13.45 11.20
C PRO A 194 -28.44 -14.48 11.11
N GLY A 195 -27.31 -14.21 11.78
CA GLY A 195 -26.14 -15.10 11.74
C GLY A 195 -25.25 -14.93 10.52
N VAL A 196 -25.49 -13.94 9.65
CA VAL A 196 -24.51 -13.58 8.61
C VAL A 196 -23.22 -12.97 9.19
N ASP A 197 -23.27 -12.49 10.43
CA ASP A 197 -22.15 -12.10 11.27
C ASP A 197 -21.48 -13.29 11.97
N GLN A 198 -22.20 -14.42 12.16
CA GLN A 198 -21.61 -15.66 12.64
C GLN A 198 -20.63 -16.18 11.58
N ILE A 199 -19.38 -16.19 11.99
CA ILE A 199 -18.22 -16.52 11.18
C ILE A 199 -18.29 -18.02 10.83
N TRP A 200 -18.48 -18.38 9.55
CA TRP A 200 -18.29 -19.75 9.04
C TRP A 200 -16.83 -20.03 8.65
N ALA A 201 -15.93 -19.04 8.71
CA ALA A 201 -14.55 -19.44 8.91
C ALA A 201 -14.48 -20.19 10.25
N PRO A 202 -13.80 -21.34 10.38
CA PRO A 202 -13.42 -21.82 11.71
C PRO A 202 -12.81 -20.64 12.47
N PRO A 203 -12.96 -20.54 13.82
CA PRO A 203 -12.31 -19.49 14.59
C PRO A 203 -10.87 -19.40 14.10
N GLU A 204 -10.58 -18.27 13.44
CA GLU A 204 -9.40 -18.19 12.61
C GLU A 204 -8.21 -18.45 13.53
N SER A 205 -7.46 -19.51 13.24
CA SER A 205 -6.26 -19.77 14.02
C SER A 205 -5.38 -18.53 13.90
N GLU A 206 -4.61 -18.24 14.94
CA GLU A 206 -3.71 -17.08 14.88
C GLU A 206 -2.80 -17.14 13.64
N ASP A 207 -2.43 -18.35 13.21
CA ASP A 207 -1.67 -18.61 12.00
C ASP A 207 -2.46 -18.24 10.72
N ALA A 208 -3.73 -18.61 10.61
CA ALA A 208 -4.59 -18.20 9.50
C ALA A 208 -4.74 -16.67 9.43
N ALA A 209 -4.93 -16.00 10.57
CA ALA A 209 -4.99 -14.53 10.65
C ALA A 209 -3.69 -13.88 10.19
N ARG A 210 -2.56 -14.44 10.61
CA ARG A 210 -1.22 -14.00 10.18
C ARG A 210 -1.01 -14.24 8.69
N ARG A 211 -1.47 -15.37 8.13
CA ARG A 211 -1.38 -15.67 6.70
C ARG A 211 -2.21 -14.72 5.86
N ARG A 212 -3.45 -14.43 6.27
CA ARG A 212 -4.29 -13.44 5.60
C ARG A 212 -3.64 -12.06 5.60
N LYS A 213 -3.14 -11.61 6.76
CA LYS A 213 -2.42 -10.34 6.85
C LYS A 213 -1.18 -10.35 5.97
N PHE A 214 -0.43 -11.45 5.91
CA PHE A 214 0.72 -11.58 5.01
C PHE A 214 0.29 -11.44 3.54
N LEU A 215 -0.74 -12.16 3.09
CA LEU A 215 -1.23 -12.09 1.70
C LEU A 215 -1.66 -10.67 1.30
N HIS A 216 -2.34 -9.94 2.19
CA HIS A 216 -2.66 -8.53 1.99
C HIS A 216 -1.40 -7.69 1.72
N HIS A 217 -0.34 -7.90 2.51
CA HIS A 217 0.90 -7.13 2.34
C HIS A 217 1.78 -7.62 1.18
N PHE A 218 1.68 -8.91 0.82
CA PHE A 218 2.44 -9.54 -0.25
C PHE A 218 2.15 -8.89 -1.61
N GLY A 219 0.92 -8.41 -1.80
CA GLY A 219 0.53 -7.66 -3.01
C GLY A 219 1.32 -6.36 -3.23
N TYR A 220 1.96 -5.80 -2.20
CA TYR A 220 2.80 -4.59 -2.32
C TYR A 220 4.25 -4.87 -2.74
N LEU A 221 4.60 -6.12 -3.05
CA LEU A 221 5.89 -6.52 -3.61
C LEU A 221 5.99 -6.13 -5.10
N ASP A 222 6.11 -4.84 -5.38
CA ASP A 222 6.25 -4.32 -6.74
C ASP A 222 7.71 -4.12 -7.14
N SER A 223 8.15 -4.88 -8.15
CA SER A 223 9.51 -4.79 -8.72
C SER A 223 9.81 -3.45 -9.41
N ASN A 224 8.80 -2.65 -9.76
CA ASN A 224 9.01 -1.32 -10.34
C ASN A 224 9.51 -0.31 -9.31
N THR A 225 9.12 -0.45 -8.05
CA THR A 225 9.56 0.42 -6.94
C THR A 225 10.69 -0.19 -6.12
N ARG A 226 10.98 -1.48 -6.30
CA ARG A 226 11.99 -2.26 -5.57
C ARG A 226 12.83 -3.11 -6.52
N HIS A 227 13.42 -2.47 -7.51
CA HIS A 227 14.32 -3.10 -8.47
C HIS A 227 15.70 -3.37 -7.84
N PRO A 228 16.28 -4.56 -8.00
CA PRO A 228 17.59 -4.89 -7.42
C PRO A 228 18.66 -3.83 -7.71
N SER A 229 19.36 -3.41 -6.65
CA SER A 229 20.36 -2.35 -6.71
C SER A 229 21.56 -2.72 -5.83
N PRO A 230 22.77 -2.88 -6.39
CA PRO A 230 23.94 -3.31 -5.64
C PRO A 230 24.20 -2.45 -4.40
N TYR A 231 24.58 -3.09 -3.29
CA TYR A 231 24.87 -2.50 -1.97
C TYR A 231 23.69 -1.88 -1.20
N ILE A 232 22.59 -1.53 -1.89
CA ILE A 232 21.39 -0.90 -1.30
C ILE A 232 20.21 -1.88 -1.22
N GLN A 233 20.39 -3.06 -1.80
CA GLN A 233 19.40 -4.10 -2.09
C GLN A 233 18.45 -3.73 -3.22
N PHE A 234 17.81 -2.56 -3.17
CA PHE A 234 16.93 -2.12 -4.25
C PHE A 234 16.79 -0.59 -4.34
N THR A 235 16.34 -0.11 -5.50
CA THR A 235 15.92 1.26 -5.83
C THR A 235 14.68 1.19 -6.73
N GLY A 236 14.22 2.30 -7.31
CA GLY A 236 13.25 2.24 -8.41
C GLY A 236 13.82 1.56 -9.65
N LYS A 237 12.95 0.94 -10.46
CA LYS A 237 13.32 0.38 -11.76
C LYS A 237 13.51 1.52 -12.77
N PRO A 238 14.69 1.65 -13.40
CA PRO A 238 14.90 2.68 -14.42
C PRO A 238 13.80 2.69 -15.49
N GLY A 239 13.22 3.86 -15.75
CA GLY A 239 12.14 4.05 -16.73
C GLY A 239 10.74 3.61 -16.26
N ALA A 240 10.60 2.86 -15.16
CA ALA A 240 9.31 2.67 -14.51
C ALA A 240 8.90 3.95 -13.75
N SER A 241 7.62 4.11 -13.45
CA SER A 241 7.10 5.31 -12.81
C SER A 241 6.50 5.05 -11.43
N HIS A 242 6.69 6.01 -10.54
CA HIS A 242 5.99 6.10 -9.26
C HIS A 242 5.08 7.33 -9.29
N TYR A 243 3.77 7.13 -9.14
CA TYR A 243 2.73 8.16 -9.35
C TYR A 243 2.87 8.92 -10.69
N GLY A 244 3.26 8.23 -11.76
CA GLY A 244 3.46 8.84 -13.09
C GLY A 244 4.79 9.59 -13.25
N VAL A 245 5.62 9.69 -12.21
CA VAL A 245 6.98 10.22 -12.29
C VAL A 245 7.97 9.09 -12.57
N PRO A 246 8.73 9.12 -13.67
CA PRO A 246 9.68 8.06 -13.99
C PRO A 246 10.91 8.11 -13.06
N PHE A 247 11.42 6.95 -12.70
CA PHE A 247 12.74 6.81 -12.10
C PHE A 247 13.83 7.05 -13.15
N ASP A 248 14.89 7.76 -12.76
CA ASP A 248 16.08 7.98 -13.56
C ASP A 248 16.89 6.70 -13.78
N ALA A 249 17.99 6.79 -14.53
CA ALA A 249 18.86 5.66 -14.85
C ALA A 249 19.48 4.98 -13.61
N GLN A 250 19.49 5.65 -12.45
CA GLN A 250 20.00 5.13 -11.18
C GLN A 250 18.88 4.66 -10.25
N GLY A 251 17.62 4.77 -10.66
CA GLY A 251 16.45 4.32 -9.90
C GLY A 251 15.89 5.35 -8.92
N PHE A 252 16.10 6.65 -9.16
CA PHE A 252 15.67 7.73 -8.27
C PHE A 252 14.77 8.76 -8.97
N LEU A 253 13.95 9.48 -8.19
CA LEU A 253 13.01 10.47 -8.73
C LEU A 253 13.67 11.84 -8.91
N ASN A 254 14.51 11.97 -9.93
CA ASN A 254 15.19 13.22 -10.27
C ASN A 254 14.73 13.78 -11.62
N ALA A 255 14.45 15.08 -11.68
CA ALA A 255 14.13 15.77 -12.94
C ALA A 255 15.32 15.80 -13.92
N THR A 256 16.54 15.74 -13.38
CA THR A 256 17.78 15.76 -14.15
C THR A 256 18.76 14.79 -13.51
N ALA A 257 19.39 13.95 -14.33
CA ALA A 257 20.38 12.99 -13.86
C ALA A 257 21.55 13.71 -13.17
N ILE A 258 22.00 13.16 -12.05
CA ILE A 258 23.16 13.69 -11.35
C ILE A 258 24.46 13.33 -12.07
N THR A 259 25.38 14.28 -12.13
CA THR A 259 26.73 14.13 -12.71
C THR A 259 27.79 14.25 -11.62
N ALA A 260 28.89 13.49 -11.76
CA ALA A 260 30.05 13.60 -10.86
C ALA A 260 30.67 15.01 -10.91
N ASP A 261 30.68 15.61 -12.10
CA ASP A 261 31.04 17.00 -12.29
C ASP A 261 29.91 17.93 -11.87
N LYS A 262 30.20 18.69 -10.82
CA LYS A 262 29.28 19.65 -10.25
C LYS A 262 29.35 20.96 -11.04
N PRO A 263 28.24 21.41 -11.65
CA PRO A 263 28.23 22.67 -12.40
C PRO A 263 28.74 23.85 -11.55
N PRO A 264 29.49 24.79 -12.15
CA PRO A 264 29.96 25.98 -11.45
C PRO A 264 28.81 26.76 -10.82
N GLY A 265 28.94 27.12 -9.54
CA GLY A 265 27.93 27.90 -8.81
C GLY A 265 26.73 27.11 -8.30
N GLU A 266 26.57 25.83 -8.67
CA GLU A 266 25.48 25.00 -8.14
C GLU A 266 25.62 24.80 -6.63
N THR A 267 24.52 24.98 -5.89
CA THR A 267 24.41 24.53 -4.49
C THR A 267 23.70 23.18 -4.49
N ARG A 268 24.44 22.10 -4.22
CA ARG A 268 23.98 20.72 -4.41
C ARG A 268 23.53 20.13 -3.08
N VAL A 269 22.24 19.90 -2.92
CA VAL A 269 21.63 19.32 -1.72
C VAL A 269 21.05 17.96 -2.05
N PHE A 270 21.34 16.96 -1.23
CA PHE A 270 20.76 15.62 -1.38
C PHE A 270 19.72 15.39 -0.30
N VAL A 271 18.59 14.81 -0.67
CA VAL A 271 17.61 14.28 0.30
C VAL A 271 17.62 12.77 0.17
N VAL A 272 17.93 12.09 1.27
CA VAL A 272 17.92 10.64 1.40
C VAL A 272 16.81 10.27 2.38
N GLY A 273 16.00 9.28 2.04
CA GLY A 273 14.89 8.89 2.90
C GLY A 273 14.14 7.68 2.37
N ASP A 274 12.93 7.53 2.86
CA ASP A 274 12.02 6.43 2.53
C ASP A 274 10.85 6.91 1.64
N SER A 275 9.72 6.21 1.72
CA SER A 275 8.48 6.55 1.02
C SER A 275 8.03 7.99 1.28
N THR A 276 8.29 8.55 2.47
CA THR A 276 7.96 9.94 2.81
C THR A 276 8.65 10.95 1.90
N THR A 277 9.83 10.64 1.37
CA THR A 277 10.60 11.55 0.50
C THR A 277 10.25 11.46 -0.99
N ILE A 278 9.62 10.36 -1.41
CA ILE A 278 9.20 10.14 -2.80
C ILE A 278 7.69 10.35 -3.01
N ASP A 279 6.94 10.50 -1.92
CA ASP A 279 5.52 10.84 -1.93
C ASP A 279 5.25 12.29 -2.39
N GLY A 280 4.07 12.54 -2.96
CA GLY A 280 3.62 13.84 -3.45
C GLY A 280 3.04 13.81 -4.88
N GLY A 281 3.04 12.67 -5.57
CA GLY A 281 2.43 12.52 -6.90
C GLY A 281 3.14 13.21 -8.07
N THR A 282 3.88 14.31 -7.82
CA THR A 282 4.72 15.01 -8.81
C THR A 282 6.05 15.40 -8.18
N LEU A 283 7.10 15.54 -9.00
CA LEU A 283 8.42 15.97 -8.51
C LEU A 283 8.36 17.28 -7.72
N ALA A 284 7.61 18.27 -8.20
CA ALA A 284 7.47 19.57 -7.55
C ALA A 284 6.77 19.49 -6.19
N ASN A 285 5.85 18.53 -6.03
CA ASN A 285 5.13 18.35 -4.78
C ASN A 285 5.90 17.49 -3.76
N THR A 286 6.87 16.67 -4.19
CA THR A 286 7.71 15.92 -3.23
C THR A 286 8.42 16.83 -2.23
N LEU A 287 8.82 16.30 -1.07
CA LEU A 287 9.60 17.05 -0.08
C LEU A 287 10.86 17.68 -0.71
N PRO A 288 11.67 16.96 -1.53
CA PRO A 288 12.82 17.56 -2.21
C PRO A 288 12.46 18.66 -3.21
N GLY A 289 11.36 18.49 -3.96
CA GLY A 289 10.90 19.51 -4.90
C GLY A 289 10.48 20.82 -4.22
N ARG A 290 9.74 20.71 -3.10
CA ARG A 290 9.36 21.86 -2.27
C ARG A 290 10.59 22.50 -1.62
N LEU A 291 11.52 21.70 -1.11
CA LEU A 291 12.79 22.18 -0.55
C LEU A 291 13.60 22.96 -1.59
N GLU A 292 13.72 22.48 -2.83
CA GLU A 292 14.42 23.20 -3.91
C GLU A 292 13.79 24.56 -4.17
N ARG A 293 12.46 24.61 -4.29
CA ARG A 293 11.72 25.86 -4.54
C ARG A 293 11.96 26.87 -3.42
N ILE A 294 11.89 26.44 -2.16
CA ILE A 294 12.07 27.32 -0.99
C ILE A 294 13.51 27.84 -0.94
N LEU A 295 14.52 26.97 -1.09
CA LEU A 295 15.93 27.39 -1.07
C LEU A 295 16.24 28.42 -2.18
N ARG A 296 15.67 28.25 -3.38
CA ARG A 296 15.83 29.22 -4.47
C ARG A 296 15.17 30.56 -4.17
N ALA A 297 13.98 30.54 -3.57
CA ALA A 297 13.30 31.76 -3.15
C ALA A 297 14.08 32.50 -2.06
N ASP A 298 14.76 31.76 -1.18
CA ASP A 298 15.54 32.30 -0.05
C ASP A 298 16.99 32.66 -0.41
N GLY A 299 17.27 32.96 -1.68
CA GLY A 299 18.55 33.53 -2.13
C GLY A 299 19.59 32.51 -2.62
N LEU A 300 19.33 31.20 -2.54
CA LEU A 300 20.18 30.18 -3.17
C LEU A 300 19.67 29.86 -4.59
N ALA A 301 19.69 30.85 -5.49
CA ALA A 301 19.11 30.75 -6.84
C ALA A 301 19.62 29.54 -7.66
N ALA A 302 20.87 29.14 -7.43
CA ALA A 302 21.51 27.98 -8.07
C ALA A 302 21.38 26.67 -7.25
N ALA A 303 20.49 26.63 -6.25
CA ALA A 303 20.21 25.41 -5.50
C ALA A 303 19.62 24.33 -6.41
N ARG A 304 20.13 23.11 -6.26
CA ARG A 304 19.63 21.88 -6.87
C ARG A 304 19.46 20.83 -5.79
N VAL A 305 18.24 20.32 -5.65
CA VAL A 305 17.91 19.28 -4.67
C VAL A 305 17.65 17.97 -5.39
N TYR A 306 18.47 16.97 -5.11
CA TYR A 306 18.33 15.63 -5.65
C TYR A 306 17.63 14.72 -4.66
N ASN A 307 16.63 13.98 -5.14
CA ASN A 307 15.87 13.02 -4.35
C ASN A 307 16.49 11.64 -4.50
N PHE A 308 17.10 11.15 -3.42
CA PHE A 308 17.63 9.80 -3.28
C PHE A 308 16.78 8.96 -2.31
N GLY A 309 15.49 9.27 -2.23
CA GLY A 309 14.52 8.48 -1.50
C GLY A 309 14.32 7.10 -2.10
N VAL A 310 14.25 6.08 -1.24
CA VAL A 310 14.03 4.69 -1.63
C VAL A 310 12.87 4.13 -0.82
N MET A 311 11.84 3.61 -1.50
CA MET A 311 10.64 3.06 -0.86
C MET A 311 10.98 2.08 0.27
N SER A 312 10.44 2.28 1.47
CA SER A 312 10.67 1.39 2.63
C SER A 312 12.16 1.21 3.01
N SER A 313 13.01 2.22 2.77
CA SER A 313 14.43 2.19 3.15
C SER A 313 14.61 2.47 4.64
N CYS A 314 15.40 1.64 5.33
CA CYS A 314 15.80 1.91 6.71
C CYS A 314 17.09 2.75 6.78
N LEU A 315 17.41 3.32 7.95
CA LEU A 315 18.59 4.18 8.13
C LEU A 315 19.90 3.46 7.77
N THR A 316 19.95 2.14 7.94
CA THR A 316 21.10 1.33 7.50
C THR A 316 21.27 1.38 5.99
N GLN A 317 20.21 1.20 5.21
CA GLN A 317 20.26 1.32 3.74
C GLN A 317 20.62 2.75 3.31
N MET A 318 20.01 3.76 3.94
CA MET A 318 20.31 5.17 3.67
C MET A 318 21.80 5.49 3.91
N THR A 319 22.37 4.98 5.00
CA THR A 319 23.79 5.14 5.33
C THR A 319 24.70 4.50 4.27
N HIS A 320 24.35 3.29 3.81
CA HIS A 320 25.09 2.61 2.74
C HIS A 320 24.98 3.35 1.41
N LEU A 321 23.81 3.93 1.08
CA LEU A 321 23.61 4.73 -0.13
C LEU A 321 24.52 5.95 -0.14
N ILE A 322 24.56 6.67 0.98
CA ILE A 322 25.40 7.85 1.13
C ILE A 322 26.87 7.48 0.92
N TRP A 323 27.35 6.45 1.63
CA TRP A 323 28.74 6.02 1.57
C TRP A 323 29.14 5.46 0.20
N SER A 324 28.35 4.54 -0.36
CA SER A 324 28.74 3.79 -1.57
C SER A 324 28.57 4.59 -2.87
N ARG A 325 27.70 5.61 -2.87
CA ARG A 325 27.38 6.38 -4.10
C ARG A 325 27.42 7.89 -3.89
N LEU A 326 26.72 8.41 -2.88
CA LEU A 326 26.37 9.84 -2.88
C LEU A 326 27.55 10.77 -2.55
N VAL A 327 28.42 10.38 -1.61
CA VAL A 327 29.57 11.24 -1.22
C VAL A 327 30.49 11.60 -2.40
N GLY A 328 30.57 10.74 -3.42
CA GLY A 328 31.35 10.98 -4.63
C GLY A 328 30.81 12.10 -5.53
N TYR A 329 29.52 12.43 -5.43
CA TYR A 329 28.87 13.46 -6.22
C TYR A 329 29.02 14.89 -5.65
N ARG A 330 29.89 15.05 -4.64
CA ARG A 330 30.27 16.34 -4.02
C ARG A 330 29.07 17.19 -3.55
N PRO A 331 28.17 16.65 -2.70
CA PRO A 331 27.10 17.44 -2.10
C PRO A 331 27.63 18.55 -1.19
N ASP A 332 26.91 19.67 -1.13
CA ASP A 332 27.10 20.72 -0.14
C ASP A 332 26.38 20.44 1.17
N ALA A 333 25.29 19.68 1.13
CA ALA A 333 24.55 19.21 2.28
C ALA A 333 23.76 17.94 1.94
N ILE A 334 23.54 17.09 2.93
CA ILE A 334 22.68 15.92 2.85
C ILE A 334 21.63 16.02 3.95
N VAL A 335 20.35 15.90 3.59
CA VAL A 335 19.23 15.73 4.52
C VAL A 335 18.88 14.25 4.54
N VAL A 336 18.78 13.65 5.72
CA VAL A 336 18.41 12.24 5.90
C VAL A 336 17.10 12.17 6.69
N MET A 337 16.00 11.81 6.05
CA MET A 337 14.69 11.62 6.70
C MET A 337 14.55 10.15 7.12
N SER A 338 14.37 9.89 8.42
CA SER A 338 14.40 8.51 8.96
C SER A 338 13.57 8.33 10.24
N GLY A 339 13.55 7.10 10.76
CA GLY A 339 13.02 6.76 12.08
C GLY A 339 11.81 5.85 12.00
N SER A 340 10.76 6.25 11.27
CA SER A 340 9.53 5.47 11.25
C SER A 340 9.67 4.13 10.53
N THR A 341 10.32 4.11 9.37
CA THR A 341 10.59 2.85 8.63
C THR A 341 11.41 1.88 9.44
N ASP A 342 12.40 2.37 10.18
CA ASP A 342 13.22 1.55 11.08
C ASP A 342 12.38 0.82 12.14
N LEU A 343 11.24 1.39 12.55
CA LEU A 343 10.37 0.81 13.57
C LEU A 343 9.23 -0.04 12.99
N PHE A 344 8.55 0.40 11.93
CA PHE A 344 7.42 -0.37 11.38
C PHE A 344 7.87 -1.58 10.56
N GLN A 345 9.04 -1.49 9.92
CA GLN A 345 9.45 -2.52 8.97
C GLN A 345 9.71 -3.87 9.68
N PRO A 346 10.44 -3.92 10.82
CA PRO A 346 10.58 -5.15 11.58
C PRO A 346 9.24 -5.72 12.08
N TRP A 347 8.28 -4.85 12.41
CA TRP A 347 6.97 -5.30 12.84
C TRP A 347 6.22 -6.03 11.71
N THR A 348 6.20 -5.43 10.52
CA THR A 348 5.30 -5.86 9.43
C THR A 348 5.95 -6.79 8.41
N TYR A 349 7.22 -6.52 8.06
CA TYR A 349 7.93 -7.10 6.91
C TYR A 349 9.06 -8.04 7.37
N ASP A 350 10.33 -7.68 7.16
CA ASP A 350 11.47 -8.48 7.61
C ASP A 350 11.70 -8.26 9.12
N PRO A 351 11.49 -9.27 9.99
CA PRO A 351 11.49 -9.08 11.43
C PRO A 351 12.87 -8.89 12.03
N ARG A 352 13.94 -9.00 11.24
CA ARG A 352 15.32 -8.89 11.74
C ARG A 352 15.71 -7.40 11.87
N PRO A 353 16.13 -6.94 13.07
CA PRO A 353 16.57 -5.56 13.27
C PRO A 353 17.64 -5.10 12.29
N GLY A 354 17.43 -3.94 11.64
CA GLY A 354 18.37 -3.35 10.70
C GLY A 354 18.49 -4.03 9.33
N TYR A 355 17.73 -5.12 9.08
CA TYR A 355 17.66 -5.71 7.75
C TYR A 355 16.80 -4.85 6.82
N PRO A 356 17.11 -4.81 5.51
CA PRO A 356 16.25 -4.15 4.53
C PRO A 356 14.90 -4.84 4.36
N TYR A 357 13.97 -4.12 3.72
CA TYR A 357 12.62 -4.59 3.44
C TYR A 357 12.62 -5.98 2.79
N ASN A 358 12.03 -6.96 3.48
CA ASN A 358 11.85 -8.35 3.03
C ASN A 358 13.11 -9.01 2.43
N ALA A 359 14.30 -8.69 2.95
CA ALA A 359 15.55 -9.29 2.48
C ALA A 359 15.55 -10.81 2.54
N PHE A 360 14.88 -11.38 3.55
CA PHE A 360 14.73 -12.83 3.68
C PHE A 360 14.04 -13.49 2.47
N ILE A 361 13.20 -12.76 1.72
CA ILE A 361 12.55 -13.31 0.52
C ILE A 361 13.58 -13.66 -0.53
N THR A 362 14.51 -12.74 -0.81
CA THR A 362 15.60 -12.98 -1.76
C THR A 362 16.51 -14.10 -1.28
N GLU A 363 16.84 -14.14 0.01
CA GLU A 363 17.61 -15.25 0.60
C GLU A 363 16.91 -16.59 0.37
N ARG A 364 15.59 -16.68 0.60
CA ARG A 364 14.82 -17.92 0.43
C ARG A 364 14.66 -18.36 -1.01
N LEU A 365 14.52 -17.41 -1.93
CA LEU A 365 14.54 -17.70 -3.35
C LEU A 365 15.92 -18.22 -3.79
N TYR A 366 16.99 -17.64 -3.24
CA TYR A 366 18.34 -18.08 -3.54
C TYR A 366 18.60 -19.50 -3.02
N ASP A 367 18.24 -19.77 -1.77
CA ASP A 367 18.27 -21.12 -1.19
C ASP A 367 17.49 -22.11 -2.08
N HIS A 368 16.27 -21.75 -2.48
CA HIS A 368 15.44 -22.63 -3.29
C HIS A 368 16.04 -22.92 -4.67
N PHE A 369 16.48 -21.91 -5.42
CA PHE A 369 16.94 -22.13 -6.79
C PHE A 369 18.40 -22.61 -6.91
N PHE A 370 19.24 -22.36 -5.90
CA PHE A 370 20.68 -22.63 -5.98
C PHE A 370 21.18 -23.67 -4.98
N ASP A 371 20.35 -24.18 -4.06
CA ASP A 371 20.72 -25.34 -3.25
C ASP A 371 20.62 -26.63 -4.08
N THR A 372 21.79 -27.19 -4.42
CA THR A 372 21.91 -28.43 -5.19
C THR A 372 21.46 -29.67 -4.40
N HIS A 373 21.12 -29.54 -3.13
CA HIS A 373 20.60 -30.61 -2.28
C HIS A 373 19.10 -30.50 -2.05
N ASP A 374 18.42 -29.43 -2.53
CA ASP A 374 16.97 -29.31 -2.42
C ASP A 374 16.28 -30.06 -3.57
N PRO A 375 15.68 -31.24 -3.32
CA PRO A 375 14.97 -31.99 -4.36
C PRO A 375 13.78 -31.20 -4.93
N ARG A 376 13.16 -30.29 -4.15
CA ARG A 376 12.00 -29.49 -4.58
C ARG A 376 12.35 -28.52 -5.71
N ALA A 377 13.59 -28.03 -5.73
CA ALA A 377 14.10 -27.13 -6.78
C ALA A 377 14.23 -27.82 -8.15
N ARG A 378 14.38 -29.15 -8.14
CA ARG A 378 14.57 -29.99 -9.33
C ARG A 378 13.27 -30.58 -9.85
N GLU A 379 12.31 -30.80 -8.97
CA GLU A 379 11.06 -31.51 -9.29
C GLU A 379 9.91 -30.55 -9.65
N ASP A 380 9.90 -29.31 -9.14
CA ASP A 380 8.78 -28.38 -9.31
C ASP A 380 9.17 -27.06 -10.00
N GLY A 381 8.38 -26.67 -11.00
CA GLY A 381 8.30 -25.27 -11.39
C GLY A 381 7.62 -24.50 -10.25
N LEU A 382 8.38 -23.77 -9.44
CA LEU A 382 7.88 -22.99 -8.29
C LEU A 382 6.66 -22.14 -8.68
N SER A 383 5.46 -22.64 -8.36
CA SER A 383 4.21 -21.93 -8.65
C SER A 383 4.09 -20.68 -7.77
N TYR A 384 3.22 -19.75 -8.15
CA TYR A 384 2.98 -18.55 -7.35
C TYR A 384 2.50 -18.88 -5.93
N ASP A 385 1.62 -19.88 -5.78
CA ASP A 385 1.12 -20.30 -4.48
C ASP A 385 2.19 -21.02 -3.63
N ALA A 386 3.05 -21.80 -4.28
CA ALA A 386 4.19 -22.44 -3.63
C ALA A 386 5.20 -21.38 -3.15
N LEU A 387 5.47 -20.35 -3.95
CA LEU A 387 6.31 -19.20 -3.59
C LEU A 387 5.75 -18.45 -2.38
N VAL A 388 4.47 -18.11 -2.40
CA VAL A 388 3.77 -17.43 -1.30
C VAL A 388 3.88 -18.25 -0.01
N THR A 389 3.71 -19.57 -0.11
CA THR A 389 3.81 -20.49 1.02
C THR A 389 5.23 -20.60 1.56
N LEU A 390 6.23 -20.75 0.69
CA LEU A 390 7.65 -20.74 1.02
C LEU A 390 8.02 -19.50 1.85
N ILE A 391 7.60 -18.31 1.37
CA ILE A 391 7.92 -17.04 2.00
C ILE A 391 7.18 -16.88 3.33
N TYR A 392 5.89 -17.22 3.40
CA TYR A 392 5.12 -17.12 4.63
C TYR A 392 5.72 -17.97 5.76
N GLU A 393 6.07 -19.22 5.46
CA GLU A 393 6.68 -20.12 6.43
C GLU A 393 8.08 -19.65 6.86
N ALA A 394 8.85 -19.07 5.94
CA ALA A 394 10.14 -18.45 6.30
C ALA A 394 9.97 -17.26 7.25
N LEU A 395 8.99 -16.38 6.99
CA LEU A 395 8.70 -15.24 7.87
C LEU A 395 8.31 -15.70 9.29
N LYS A 396 7.48 -16.74 9.39
CA LYS A 396 7.04 -17.32 10.66
C LYS A 396 8.20 -17.90 11.47
N ARG A 397 9.12 -18.63 10.81
CA ARG A 397 10.34 -19.12 11.45
C ARG A 397 11.21 -17.98 11.95
N LEU A 398 11.48 -16.98 11.10
CA LEU A 398 12.28 -15.82 11.47
C LEU A 398 11.70 -15.05 12.66
N ARG A 399 10.38 -14.83 12.69
CA ARG A 399 9.73 -14.17 13.84
C ARG A 399 9.95 -14.93 15.14
N THR A 400 9.98 -16.26 15.10
CA THR A 400 10.28 -17.09 16.26
C THR A 400 11.75 -16.95 16.67
N GLU A 401 12.66 -17.03 15.71
CA GLU A 401 14.12 -16.94 15.93
C GLU A 401 14.54 -15.60 16.54
N VAL A 402 13.97 -14.48 16.05
CA VAL A 402 14.33 -13.14 16.55
C VAL A 402 13.59 -12.75 17.83
N GLY A 403 12.69 -13.59 18.34
CA GLY A 403 11.82 -13.23 19.46
C GLY A 403 10.92 -12.03 19.13
N TRP A 404 10.26 -12.05 17.98
CA TRP A 404 9.42 -10.95 17.49
C TRP A 404 8.40 -10.50 18.55
N GLN A 405 8.26 -9.17 18.72
CA GLN A 405 7.44 -8.51 19.75
C GLN A 405 7.87 -8.72 21.21
N THR A 406 9.05 -9.31 21.46
CA THR A 406 9.63 -9.31 22.81
C THR A 406 10.36 -8.00 23.11
N PRO A 407 10.58 -7.65 24.40
CA PRO A 407 11.38 -6.47 24.76
C PRO A 407 12.80 -6.50 24.17
N GLY A 408 13.45 -7.66 24.11
CA GLY A 408 14.79 -7.78 23.54
C GLY A 408 14.83 -7.49 22.03
N TRP A 409 13.80 -7.93 21.31
CA TRP A 409 13.63 -7.61 19.89
C TRP A 409 13.39 -6.10 19.67
N GLU A 410 12.49 -5.51 20.47
CA GLU A 410 12.24 -4.07 20.47
C GLU A 410 13.52 -3.27 20.71
N ASP A 411 14.34 -3.64 21.71
CA ASP A 411 15.60 -2.97 22.02
C ASP A 411 16.65 -3.12 20.91
N ALA A 412 16.70 -4.29 20.26
CA ALA A 412 17.60 -4.53 19.14
C ALA A 412 17.30 -3.62 17.93
N ILE A 413 16.02 -3.31 17.66
CA ILE A 413 15.64 -2.37 16.60
C ILE A 413 16.24 -0.98 16.86
N VAL A 414 16.03 -0.45 18.07
CA VAL A 414 16.56 0.85 18.47
C VAL A 414 18.08 0.85 18.43
N HIS A 415 18.72 -0.23 18.89
CA HIS A 415 20.17 -0.35 18.84
C HIS A 415 20.71 -0.28 17.41
N HIS A 416 20.09 -0.97 16.46
CA HIS A 416 20.49 -0.92 15.04
C HIS A 416 20.31 0.49 14.44
N TYR A 417 19.23 1.19 14.77
CA TYR A 417 19.04 2.59 14.38
C TYR A 417 20.17 3.48 14.93
N GLN A 418 20.50 3.34 16.21
CA GLN A 418 21.57 4.10 16.87
C GLN A 418 22.93 3.88 16.21
N LEU A 419 23.26 2.62 15.88
CA LEU A 419 24.49 2.29 15.16
C LEU A 419 24.55 2.94 13.77
N ALA A 420 23.44 2.93 13.02
CA ALA A 420 23.36 3.56 11.71
C ALA A 420 23.52 5.10 11.82
N ALA A 421 22.84 5.73 12.78
CA ALA A 421 22.99 7.17 13.04
C ALA A 421 24.42 7.55 13.42
N HIS A 422 25.10 6.76 14.26
CA HIS A 422 26.51 6.96 14.57
C HIS A 422 27.40 6.86 13.33
N ARG A 423 27.13 5.91 12.42
CA ARG A 423 27.85 5.82 11.13
C ARG A 423 27.63 7.06 10.26
N LEU A 424 26.43 7.64 10.25
CA LEU A 424 26.19 8.93 9.57
C LEU A 424 27.03 10.07 10.15
N THR A 425 27.17 10.15 11.48
CA THR A 425 28.08 11.15 12.08
C THR A 425 29.52 10.95 11.59
N LYS A 426 29.94 9.68 11.42
CA LYS A 426 31.27 9.36 10.90
C LYS A 426 31.42 9.79 9.43
N LEU A 427 30.44 9.46 8.58
CA LEU A 427 30.45 9.87 7.17
C LEU A 427 30.47 11.39 7.01
N SER A 428 29.67 12.11 7.80
CA SER A 428 29.57 13.57 7.70
C SER A 428 30.94 14.26 7.86
N HIS A 429 31.73 13.89 8.86
CA HIS A 429 33.02 14.56 9.06
C HIS A 429 34.17 13.97 8.28
N ASP A 430 34.20 12.66 8.04
CA ASP A 430 35.29 12.06 7.26
C ASP A 430 35.27 12.62 5.82
N HIS A 431 34.09 12.96 5.29
CA HIS A 431 33.92 13.60 3.99
C HIS A 431 33.75 15.13 4.05
N ALA A 432 33.76 15.73 5.23
CA ALA A 432 33.48 17.16 5.45
C ALA A 432 32.17 17.66 4.80
N VAL A 433 31.16 16.80 4.70
CA VAL A 433 29.83 17.10 4.16
C VAL A 433 28.83 17.31 5.31
N PRO A 434 28.16 18.48 5.38
CA PRO A 434 27.08 18.68 6.32
C PRO A 434 25.96 17.65 6.16
N ILE A 435 25.61 16.95 7.24
CA ILE A 435 24.45 16.04 7.28
C ILE A 435 23.44 16.54 8.31
N VAL A 436 22.20 16.75 7.87
CA VAL A 436 21.03 17.00 8.70
C VAL A 436 20.25 15.69 8.81
N SER A 437 20.41 14.98 9.91
CA SER A 437 19.65 13.76 10.20
C SER A 437 18.36 14.14 10.92
N VAL A 438 17.24 13.73 10.34
CA VAL A 438 15.90 14.13 10.75
C VAL A 438 15.15 12.92 11.26
N LEU A 439 14.67 13.02 12.51
CA LEU A 439 13.61 12.15 13.01
C LEU A 439 12.28 12.71 12.51
N GLN A 440 11.61 11.96 11.64
CA GLN A 440 10.49 12.49 10.87
C GLN A 440 9.23 12.78 11.70
N PRO A 441 8.31 13.64 11.23
CA PRO A 441 7.00 13.79 11.84
C PRO A 441 6.19 12.50 11.75
N THR A 442 5.38 12.23 12.77
CA THR A 442 4.43 11.10 12.76
C THR A 442 3.11 11.50 13.40
N VAL A 443 2.05 10.77 13.05
CA VAL A 443 0.73 10.92 13.67
C VAL A 443 0.77 10.70 15.19
N LEU A 444 1.75 9.95 15.69
CA LEU A 444 1.89 9.54 17.11
C LEU A 444 2.01 10.73 18.07
N ARG A 445 2.49 11.88 17.59
CA ARG A 445 2.70 13.09 18.41
C ARG A 445 1.63 14.15 18.23
N LYS A 446 0.64 13.91 17.37
CA LYS A 446 -0.49 14.83 17.14
C LYS A 446 -1.51 14.66 18.27
N ARG A 447 -1.83 15.76 18.96
CA ARG A 447 -2.80 15.77 20.07
C ARG A 447 -4.25 15.71 19.57
N HIS A 448 -4.52 16.41 18.47
CA HIS A 448 -5.87 16.58 17.93
C HIS A 448 -6.05 15.70 16.68
N LEU A 449 -6.26 14.39 16.87
CA LEU A 449 -6.46 13.46 15.75
C LEU A 449 -7.86 13.62 15.13
N THR A 450 -7.91 13.68 13.81
CA THR A 450 -9.16 13.57 13.04
C THR A 450 -9.71 12.14 13.05
N ALA A 451 -10.92 11.92 12.52
CA ALA A 451 -11.49 10.58 12.41
C ALA A 451 -10.63 9.64 11.54
N VAL A 452 -10.09 10.16 10.43
CA VAL A 452 -9.19 9.43 9.54
C VAL A 452 -7.90 9.06 10.28
N GLU A 453 -7.27 10.03 10.94
CA GLU A 453 -6.00 9.83 11.66
C GLU A 453 -6.11 8.87 12.84
N ARG A 454 -7.27 8.77 13.51
CA ARG A 454 -7.52 7.77 14.55
C ARG A 454 -7.53 6.33 14.02
N GLY A 455 -7.82 6.14 12.74
CA GLY A 455 -7.98 4.83 12.10
C GLY A 455 -6.74 4.31 11.37
N VAL A 456 -5.62 5.03 11.39
CA VAL A 456 -4.44 4.71 10.55
C VAL A 456 -3.73 3.41 10.92
N ALA A 457 -3.92 2.91 12.16
CA ALA A 457 -3.33 1.66 12.61
C ALA A 457 -4.05 1.08 13.84
N SER A 458 -3.83 -0.22 14.09
CA SER A 458 -4.35 -0.90 15.29
C SER A 458 -3.72 -0.36 16.58
N GLY A 459 -4.48 -0.33 17.68
CA GLY A 459 -4.00 0.16 18.98
C GLY A 459 -2.72 -0.53 19.50
N ALA A 460 -2.59 -1.85 19.34
CA ALA A 460 -1.38 -2.57 19.75
C ALA A 460 -0.13 -2.11 18.99
N PHE A 461 -0.27 -1.89 17.68
CA PHE A 461 0.82 -1.41 16.85
C PHE A 461 1.18 0.05 17.16
N LEU A 462 0.18 0.91 17.37
CA LEU A 462 0.41 2.30 17.80
C LEU A 462 1.12 2.36 19.16
N ALA A 463 0.76 1.49 20.12
CA ALA A 463 1.43 1.43 21.42
C ALA A 463 2.89 0.98 21.31
N TYR A 464 3.20 0.03 20.42
CA TYR A 464 4.57 -0.34 20.09
C TYR A 464 5.34 0.85 19.50
N LEU A 465 4.78 1.48 18.46
CA LEU A 465 5.41 2.60 17.79
C LEU A 465 5.66 3.75 18.76
N ASP A 466 4.70 4.10 19.61
CA ASP A 466 4.82 5.17 20.60
C ASP A 466 6.03 4.99 21.52
N ARG A 467 6.18 3.79 22.12
CA ARG A 467 7.31 3.44 23.00
C ARG A 467 8.64 3.51 22.25
N GLN A 468 8.69 2.98 21.03
CA GLN A 468 9.91 2.93 20.25
C GLN A 468 10.31 4.31 19.73
N TYR A 469 9.34 5.11 19.29
CA TYR A 469 9.58 6.48 18.84
C TYR A 469 10.11 7.35 19.98
N ALA A 470 9.61 7.18 21.20
CA ALA A 470 10.13 7.88 22.38
C ALA A 470 11.63 7.58 22.63
N LYS A 471 12.07 6.34 22.37
CA LYS A 471 13.50 5.98 22.43
C LYS A 471 14.30 6.67 21.34
N LEU A 472 13.76 6.79 20.12
CA LEU A 472 14.41 7.52 19.03
C LEU A 472 14.49 9.03 19.29
N GLU A 473 13.45 9.63 19.88
CA GLU A 473 13.43 11.03 20.31
C GLU A 473 14.51 11.30 21.35
N ALA A 474 14.57 10.48 22.39
CA ALA A 474 15.59 10.59 23.44
C ALA A 474 17.02 10.48 22.87
N PHE A 475 17.25 9.52 21.98
CA PHE A 475 18.53 9.36 21.30
C PHE A 475 18.86 10.53 20.36
N THR A 476 17.88 11.05 19.64
CA THR A 476 18.05 12.22 18.75
C THR A 476 18.44 13.46 19.56
N ALA A 477 17.80 13.67 20.71
CA ALA A 477 18.15 14.72 21.66
C ALA A 477 19.57 14.53 22.22
N GLU A 478 19.95 13.31 22.58
CA GLU A 478 21.32 12.98 23.02
C GLU A 478 22.35 13.32 21.92
N LEU A 479 22.12 12.88 20.69
CA LEU A 479 22.98 13.20 19.54
C LEU A 479 23.09 14.71 19.29
N ALA A 480 21.99 15.45 19.43
CA ALA A 480 21.98 16.90 19.25
C ALA A 480 22.77 17.63 20.36
N ALA A 481 22.74 17.12 21.59
CA ALA A 481 23.41 17.71 22.74
C ALA A 481 24.92 17.44 22.79
N ARG A 482 25.42 16.40 22.11
CA ARG A 482 26.84 16.04 22.08
C ARG A 482 27.70 17.17 21.49
N ARG A 483 28.44 17.89 22.36
CA ARG A 483 29.46 18.87 21.96
C ARG A 483 30.70 18.20 21.36
N PRO A 484 31.49 18.95 20.57
CA PRO A 484 31.55 18.84 19.13
C PRO A 484 32.24 17.55 18.64
N TYR A 485 31.55 16.41 18.67
CA TYR A 485 31.82 15.43 17.62
C TYR A 485 31.17 15.98 16.33
N ARG A 486 31.94 16.85 15.65
CA ARG A 486 31.82 17.16 14.21
C ARG A 486 30.83 18.30 13.88
N SER A 487 31.36 19.49 13.59
CA SER A 487 30.61 20.71 13.16
C SER A 487 29.73 20.53 11.91
N THR A 488 29.86 19.38 11.25
CA THR A 488 29.18 19.00 10.02
C THR A 488 27.91 18.19 10.27
N PHE A 489 27.66 17.66 11.47
CA PHE A 489 26.43 16.89 11.74
C PHE A 489 25.38 17.72 12.51
N THR A 490 24.10 17.53 12.18
CA THR A 490 22.95 18.06 12.91
C THR A 490 21.93 16.93 13.09
N ALA A 491 21.56 16.63 14.33
CA ALA A 491 20.39 15.83 14.64
C ALA A 491 19.19 16.78 14.85
N LEU A 492 18.10 16.53 14.14
CA LEU A 492 16.89 17.35 14.15
C LEU A 492 15.69 16.47 14.47
N ASP A 493 14.99 16.80 15.55
CA ASP A 493 13.73 16.15 15.90
C ASP A 493 12.55 16.94 15.33
N LEU A 494 11.81 16.35 14.38
CA LEU A 494 10.56 16.88 13.84
C LEU A 494 9.34 16.04 14.23
N SER A 495 9.49 15.07 15.13
CA SER A 495 8.41 14.19 15.61
C SER A 495 7.16 14.98 16.02
N GLY A 496 7.35 16.03 16.81
CA GLY A 496 6.30 16.87 17.36
C GLY A 496 5.91 18.07 16.49
N LEU A 497 6.36 18.16 15.24
CA LEU A 497 6.14 19.34 14.39
C LEU A 497 4.64 19.69 14.22
N PHE A 498 3.78 18.66 14.21
CA PHE A 498 2.34 18.81 14.05
C PHE A 498 1.54 18.56 15.34
N ARG A 499 2.20 18.66 16.50
CA ARG A 499 1.59 18.30 17.80
C ARG A 499 0.24 18.99 18.05
N ASP A 500 0.20 20.30 17.82
CA ASP A 500 -0.95 21.14 18.13
C ASP A 500 -1.79 21.51 16.88
N ARG A 501 -1.52 20.87 15.73
CA ARG A 501 -2.29 21.10 14.50
C ARG A 501 -3.65 20.40 14.61
N GLU A 502 -4.73 21.14 14.39
CA GLU A 502 -6.10 20.62 14.50
C GLU A 502 -6.59 20.00 13.18
N GLU A 503 -6.15 20.53 12.04
CA GLU A 503 -6.56 20.05 10.72
C GLU A 503 -6.04 18.65 10.43
N GLY A 504 -6.70 17.94 9.50
CA GLY A 504 -6.17 16.70 8.95
C GLY A 504 -4.76 16.92 8.41
N THR A 505 -3.83 16.07 8.79
CA THR A 505 -2.40 16.21 8.45
C THR A 505 -1.89 14.92 7.86
N PHE A 506 -2.16 13.80 8.53
CA PHE A 506 -1.68 12.49 8.12
C PHE A 506 -2.79 11.65 7.50
N TYR A 507 -2.46 10.90 6.45
CA TYR A 507 -3.36 9.89 5.88
C TYR A 507 -2.91 8.46 6.18
N ASP A 508 -1.70 8.28 6.74
CA ASP A 508 -1.27 7.08 7.46
C ASP A 508 -0.37 7.44 8.65
N ILE A 509 0.52 6.56 9.12
CA ILE A 509 1.38 6.83 10.28
C ILE A 509 2.40 7.95 10.00
N VAL A 510 2.86 8.09 8.76
CA VAL A 510 4.06 8.87 8.41
C VAL A 510 3.86 9.82 7.23
N HIS A 511 2.94 9.50 6.33
CA HIS A 511 2.68 10.32 5.16
C HIS A 511 1.59 11.35 5.47
N TYR A 512 1.81 12.53 4.92
CA TYR A 512 1.05 13.72 5.24
C TYR A 512 0.64 14.49 3.99
N ASP A 513 -0.35 15.36 4.13
CA ASP A 513 -0.92 16.13 3.04
C ASP A 513 0.02 17.23 2.49
N ASP A 514 -0.43 17.90 1.44
CA ASP A 514 0.35 18.94 0.76
C ASP A 514 0.70 20.14 1.66
N PRO A 515 -0.24 20.71 2.45
CA PRO A 515 0.08 21.74 3.44
C PRO A 515 1.13 21.29 4.47
N ALA A 516 0.99 20.10 5.04
CA ALA A 516 1.96 19.57 5.99
C ALA A 516 3.33 19.38 5.34
N ARG A 517 3.38 18.87 4.10
CA ARG A 517 4.62 18.70 3.35
C ARG A 517 5.33 20.02 3.09
N GLU A 518 4.58 21.10 2.86
CA GLU A 518 5.14 22.45 2.76
C GLU A 518 5.78 22.92 4.07
N ILE A 519 5.13 22.69 5.21
CA ILE A 519 5.64 23.04 6.55
C ILE A 519 6.94 22.27 6.84
N VAL A 520 6.98 20.97 6.55
CA VAL A 520 8.21 20.18 6.70
C VAL A 520 9.31 20.72 5.79
N ALA A 521 9.02 20.96 4.50
CA ALA A 521 10.01 21.47 3.55
C ALA A 521 10.59 22.83 3.98
N ALA A 522 9.76 23.75 4.49
CA ALA A 522 10.21 25.03 5.03
C ALA A 522 11.13 24.86 6.25
N ARG A 523 10.77 23.96 7.16
CA ARG A 523 11.61 23.63 8.32
C ARG A 523 12.96 23.07 7.91
N LEU A 524 12.99 22.18 6.90
CA LEU A 524 14.22 21.62 6.34
C LEU A 524 15.05 22.68 5.62
N ALA A 525 14.42 23.59 4.86
CA ALA A 525 15.11 24.67 4.16
C ALA A 525 15.87 25.58 5.14
N ALA A 526 15.22 25.98 6.24
CA ALA A 526 15.87 26.76 7.29
C ALA A 526 17.11 26.06 7.87
N GLU A 527 17.03 24.74 8.09
CA GLU A 527 18.17 23.96 8.59
C GLU A 527 19.28 23.78 7.55
N VAL A 528 18.93 23.56 6.28
CA VAL A 528 19.88 23.47 5.18
C VAL A 528 20.65 24.80 5.03
N THR A 529 19.94 25.93 4.95
CA THR A 529 20.58 27.26 4.88
C THR A 529 21.52 27.48 6.07
N ARG A 530 21.07 27.15 7.29
CA ARG A 530 21.87 27.28 8.51
C ARG A 530 23.15 26.45 8.47
N VAL A 531 23.14 25.23 7.92
CA VAL A 531 24.36 24.40 7.82
C VAL A 531 25.27 24.82 6.67
N LEU A 532 24.72 25.38 5.59
CA LEU A 532 25.49 25.93 4.48
C LEU A 532 26.25 27.20 4.90
N ASP A 533 25.64 28.04 5.73
CA ASP A 533 26.23 29.29 6.25
C ASP A 533 27.31 29.07 7.32
N ARG A 534 27.53 27.83 7.77
CA ARG A 534 28.57 27.52 8.74
C ARG A 534 29.95 27.56 8.07
N PRO A 535 30.91 28.36 8.57
CA PRO A 535 32.24 28.44 8.00
C PRO A 535 32.95 27.08 8.06
N ARG A 536 33.29 26.56 6.88
CA ARG A 536 33.81 25.21 6.66
C ARG A 536 35.30 25.05 6.98
N THR A 537 36.07 26.15 7.05
CA THR A 537 37.51 26.14 7.36
C THR A 537 37.84 27.06 8.54
N PRO A 538 38.95 26.79 9.27
CA PRO A 538 39.45 27.71 10.30
C PRO A 538 39.68 29.13 9.76
N LEU A 539 40.22 29.25 8.55
CA LEU A 539 40.41 30.53 7.84
C LEU A 539 39.08 31.24 7.54
N ALA A 540 38.03 30.52 7.15
CA ALA A 540 36.69 31.09 6.95
C ALA A 540 36.06 31.55 8.27
N ARG A 541 36.32 30.85 9.39
CA ARG A 541 35.90 31.29 10.73
C ARG A 541 36.57 32.60 11.13
N VAL A 542 37.89 32.70 10.93
CA VAL A 542 38.67 33.91 11.20
C VAL A 542 38.22 35.08 10.32
N ARG A 543 37.99 34.86 9.02
CA ARG A 543 37.45 35.89 8.11
C ARG A 543 36.06 36.37 8.52
N ARG A 544 35.18 35.48 8.98
CA ARG A 544 33.84 35.86 9.48
C ARG A 544 33.93 36.66 10.78
N LEU A 545 34.83 36.30 11.70
CA LEU A 545 35.08 37.04 12.94
C LEU A 545 35.67 38.43 12.68
N LEU A 546 36.57 38.55 11.70
CA LEU A 546 37.22 39.82 11.35
C LEU A 546 36.38 40.71 10.41
N GLY A 547 35.39 40.14 9.70
CA GLY A 547 34.50 40.85 8.78
C GLY A 547 33.10 41.17 9.34
N GLY A 548 32.87 40.94 10.63
CA GLY A 548 31.57 41.14 11.28
C GLY A 548 31.23 42.62 11.50
N GLY A 549 30.61 43.24 10.50
CA GLY A 549 30.00 44.56 10.61
C GLY A 549 29.78 45.23 9.26
N ARG A 550 28.79 44.76 8.50
CA ARG A 550 28.03 45.58 7.54
C ARG A 550 26.60 45.07 7.46
#